data_AF-A0A7S3KI24-F1
#
_entry.id   AF-A0A7S3KI24-F1
#
_cell.length_a   1.000
_cell.length_b   1.000
_cell.length_c   1.000
_cell.angle_alpha   90.00
_cell.angle_beta   90.00
_cell.angle_gamma   90.00
#
_symmetry.space_group_name_H-M   'P 1'
#
loop_
_entity.id
_entity.type
_entity.pdbx_description
1 polymer ?
#
loop_
_entity_poly.entity_id
_entity_poly.type
_entity_poly.pdbx_seq_one_letter_code
_entity_poly.pdbx_strand_id
1 'polypeptide(L)'
;LNQMFCYPYPPLCNAFVRLVSAESDPYNDEDGSIRSQLFQDNSLTIQLSQHLVQSVRTGRVSYFDYGPEGNLEAYGTEEAPLIPLEDTINDVALLGSEIDHGTAPEDINDYC
;
A
#
# COMPACT_ATOMS: atom_id res chain seq x y z
N LEU A 1 18.06 8.09 -11.93
CA LEU A 1 18.73 6.89 -11.38
C LEU A 1 17.66 6.09 -10.65
N ASN A 2 16.90 5.28 -11.40
CA ASN A 2 15.96 4.31 -10.82
C ASN A 2 16.79 3.13 -10.30
N GLN A 3 17.26 3.23 -9.06
CA GLN A 3 17.82 2.07 -8.38
C GLN A 3 16.65 1.21 -7.92
N MET A 4 16.42 0.15 -8.70
CA MET A 4 15.59 -0.98 -8.31
C MET A 4 16.20 -1.55 -7.02
N PHE A 5 15.57 -1.28 -5.87
CA PHE A 5 16.05 -1.71 -4.55
C PHE A 5 16.21 -3.24 -4.47
N CYS A 6 15.61 -3.96 -5.42
CA CYS A 6 15.50 -5.41 -5.46
C CYS A 6 16.52 -6.20 -6.27
N TYR A 7 17.45 -5.53 -6.95
CA TYR A 7 18.54 -6.20 -7.65
C TYR A 7 19.86 -5.78 -7.00
N PRO A 8 20.66 -6.69 -6.40
CA PRO A 8 20.88 -8.09 -6.80
C PRO A 8 20.51 -9.19 -5.78
N TYR A 9 19.58 -8.97 -4.83
CA TYR A 9 19.30 -9.94 -3.75
C TYR A 9 17.82 -10.38 -3.67
N PRO A 10 17.39 -11.37 -4.47
CA PRO A 10 16.02 -11.90 -4.47
C PRO A 10 15.48 -12.32 -3.09
N PRO A 11 16.26 -12.96 -2.19
CA PRO A 11 15.75 -13.34 -0.86
C PRO A 11 15.37 -12.16 0.03
N LEU A 12 16.07 -11.03 -0.09
CA LEU A 12 15.73 -9.82 0.65
C LEU A 12 14.44 -9.18 0.14
N CYS A 13 14.17 -9.27 -1.16
CA CYS A 13 12.90 -8.81 -1.72
C CYS A 13 11.74 -9.75 -1.41
N ASN A 14 11.98 -11.06 -1.38
CA ASN A 14 11.00 -12.00 -0.86
C ASN A 14 10.61 -11.65 0.58
N ALA A 15 11.59 -11.40 1.44
CA ALA A 15 11.34 -11.02 2.83
C ALA A 15 10.62 -9.67 2.94
N PHE A 16 11.01 -8.67 2.14
CA PHE A 16 10.38 -7.34 2.16
C PHE A 16 8.93 -7.39 1.65
N VAL A 17 8.68 -8.04 0.51
CA VAL A 17 7.32 -8.21 -0.02
C VAL A 17 6.47 -8.94 1.00
N ARG A 18 6.90 -10.12 1.47
CA ARG A 18 6.13 -10.88 2.47
C ARG A 18 5.88 -10.11 3.76
N LEU A 19 6.77 -9.20 4.15
CA LEU A 19 6.57 -8.34 5.31
C LEU A 19 5.53 -7.24 5.04
N VAL A 20 5.54 -6.63 3.85
CA VAL A 20 4.68 -5.49 3.50
C VAL A 20 3.31 -5.91 3.00
N SER A 21 3.23 -6.93 2.14
CA SER A 21 1.96 -7.48 1.64
C SER A 21 1.34 -8.49 2.60
N ALA A 22 2.09 -8.92 3.62
CA ALA A 22 1.70 -10.01 4.52
C ALA A 22 1.24 -11.28 3.76
N GLU A 23 1.76 -11.46 2.55
CA GLU A 23 1.32 -12.48 1.59
C GLU A 23 1.76 -13.88 2.03
N SER A 24 0.79 -14.78 2.15
CA SER A 24 1.05 -16.21 2.12
C SER A 24 1.39 -16.59 0.68
N ASP A 25 2.55 -17.23 0.45
CA ASP A 25 2.98 -17.66 -0.88
C ASP A 25 1.87 -18.51 -1.54
N PRO A 26 1.18 -18.01 -2.59
CA PRO A 26 0.04 -18.71 -3.16
C PRO A 26 0.47 -19.82 -4.12
N TYR A 27 1.77 -19.95 -4.39
CA TYR A 27 2.32 -20.90 -5.36
C TYR A 27 2.67 -22.22 -4.68
N ASN A 28 2.26 -23.32 -5.30
CA ASN A 28 2.58 -24.67 -4.83
C ASN A 28 3.96 -25.16 -5.31
N ASP A 29 4.68 -24.33 -6.08
CA ASP A 29 5.98 -24.63 -6.66
C ASP A 29 6.92 -23.42 -6.59
N GLU A 30 8.21 -23.70 -6.40
CA GLU A 30 9.26 -22.69 -6.24
C GLU A 30 9.44 -21.82 -7.50
N ASP A 31 9.28 -22.41 -8.68
CA ASP A 31 9.38 -21.70 -9.96
C ASP A 31 8.29 -20.63 -10.11
N GLY A 32 7.05 -20.93 -9.71
CA GLY A 32 5.93 -19.99 -9.68
C GLY A 32 6.19 -18.81 -8.74
N SER A 33 6.69 -19.10 -7.53
CA SER A 33 7.06 -18.09 -6.55
C SER A 33 8.18 -17.16 -7.05
N ILE A 34 9.24 -17.71 -7.63
CA ILE A 34 10.35 -16.93 -8.20
C ILE A 34 9.86 -16.07 -9.37
N ARG A 35 9.05 -16.62 -10.28
CA ARG A 35 8.49 -15.86 -11.41
C ARG A 35 7.67 -14.69 -10.92
N SER A 36 6.77 -14.90 -9.96
CA SER A 36 5.95 -13.82 -9.37
C SER A 36 6.82 -12.67 -8.86
N GLN A 37 7.86 -12.99 -8.10
CA GLN A 37 8.75 -12.00 -7.49
C GLN A 37 9.57 -11.21 -8.52
N LEU A 38 9.92 -11.82 -9.65
CA LEU A 38 10.63 -11.14 -10.74
C LEU A 38 9.74 -10.10 -11.46
N PHE A 39 8.41 -10.27 -11.41
CA PHE A 39 7.45 -9.36 -12.04
C PHE A 39 6.78 -8.40 -11.04
N GLN A 40 6.92 -8.61 -9.74
CA GLN A 40 6.50 -7.65 -8.73
C GLN A 40 7.48 -6.46 -8.74
N ASP A 41 7.10 -5.40 -9.44
CA ASP A 41 7.81 -4.12 -9.42
C ASP A 41 7.67 -3.47 -8.04
N ASN A 42 8.57 -3.82 -7.11
CA ASN A 42 8.62 -3.27 -5.76
C ASN A 42 9.29 -1.89 -5.69
N SER A 43 9.20 -1.10 -6.77
CA SER A 43 9.80 0.24 -6.82
C SER A 43 8.92 1.23 -6.06
N LEU A 44 9.06 1.26 -4.73
CA LEU A 44 8.43 2.26 -3.88
C LEU A 44 9.31 3.50 -3.77
N THR A 45 8.72 4.68 -3.84
CA THR A 45 9.42 5.92 -3.47
C THR A 45 9.41 6.10 -1.96
N ILE A 46 10.40 6.82 -1.42
CA ILE A 46 10.43 7.15 0.02
C ILE A 46 9.14 7.88 0.43
N GLN A 47 8.62 8.76 -0.44
CA GLN A 47 7.39 9.49 -0.19
C GLN A 47 6.17 8.56 -0.09
N LEU A 48 6.06 7.57 -0.99
CA LEU A 48 4.98 6.58 -0.91
C LEU A 48 5.06 5.77 0.38
N SER A 49 6.26 5.33 0.78
CA SER A 49 6.44 4.61 2.05
C SER A 49 6.07 5.47 3.26
N GLN A 50 6.41 6.76 3.26
CA GLN A 50 5.99 7.70 4.30
C GLN A 50 4.47 7.90 4.32
N HIS A 51 3.83 7.94 3.15
CA HIS A 51 2.39 8.08 3.04
C HIS A 51 1.63 6.88 3.60
N LEU A 52 2.10 5.67 3.30
CA LEU A 52 1.54 4.44 3.88
C LEU A 52 1.63 4.47 5.41
N VAL A 53 2.76 4.93 5.97
CA VAL A 53 2.90 5.11 7.42
C VAL A 53 1.94 6.17 7.97
N GLN A 54 1.69 7.28 7.26
CA GLN A 54 0.70 8.28 7.67
C GLN A 54 -0.71 7.68 7.72
N SER A 55 -1.06 6.88 6.71
CA SER A 55 -2.36 6.22 6.62
C SER A 55 -2.57 5.24 7.77
N VAL A 56 -1.59 4.36 8.04
CA VAL A 56 -1.64 3.41 9.16
C VAL A 56 -1.70 4.10 10.52
N ARG A 57 -1.01 5.23 10.69
CA ARG A 57 -1.00 5.96 11.97
C ARG A 57 -2.28 6.74 12.24
N THR A 58 -2.89 7.29 11.20
CA THR A 58 -4.07 8.15 11.34
C THR A 58 -5.37 7.39 11.17
N GLY A 59 -5.34 6.21 10.52
CA GLY A 59 -6.54 5.49 10.10
C GLY A 59 -7.37 6.27 9.07
N ARG A 60 -6.78 7.25 8.39
CA ARG A 60 -7.47 8.13 7.44
C ARG A 60 -7.01 7.84 6.02
N VAL A 61 -7.98 7.80 5.10
CA VAL A 61 -7.71 7.86 3.66
C VAL A 61 -7.66 9.33 3.25
N SER A 62 -6.45 9.88 3.13
CA SER A 62 -6.20 11.29 2.83
C SER A 62 -5.12 11.44 1.76
N TYR A 63 -4.94 12.65 1.26
CA TYR A 63 -3.73 13.00 0.51
C TYR A 63 -2.48 12.98 1.42
N PHE A 64 -1.29 13.05 0.81
CA PHE A 64 -0.02 13.09 1.55
C PHE A 64 0.03 14.29 2.48
N ASP A 65 0.36 14.05 3.75
CA ASP A 65 0.48 15.08 4.75
C ASP A 65 1.91 15.65 4.75
N TYR A 66 2.07 16.88 4.28
CA TYR A 66 3.35 17.60 4.28
C TYR A 66 3.61 18.33 5.61
N GLY A 67 2.71 18.22 6.58
CA GLY A 67 2.66 19.05 7.78
C GLY A 67 1.94 20.39 7.53
N PRO A 68 1.63 21.17 8.57
CA PRO A 68 0.73 22.34 8.45
C PRO A 68 1.13 23.36 7.39
N GLU A 69 2.40 23.76 7.37
CA GLU A 69 2.92 24.74 6.39
C GLU A 69 2.91 24.17 4.97
N GLY A 70 3.34 22.92 4.80
CA GLY A 70 3.35 22.26 3.50
C GLY A 70 1.96 21.96 2.96
N ASN A 71 0.99 21.64 3.83
CA ASN A 71 -0.40 21.44 3.45
C ASN A 71 -1.07 22.75 3.04
N LEU A 72 -0.75 23.86 3.72
CA LEU A 72 -1.23 25.18 3.31
C LEU A 72 -0.71 25.55 1.91
N GLU A 73 0.55 25.23 1.61
CA GLU A 73 1.13 25.44 0.27
C GLU A 73 0.50 24.52 -0.78
N ALA A 74 0.34 23.23 -0.48
CA ALA A 74 -0.11 22.22 -1.44
C ALA A 74 -1.64 22.21 -1.66
N TYR A 75 -2.41 22.41 -0.60
CA TYR A 75 -3.86 22.19 -0.56
C TYR A 75 -4.66 23.43 -0.11
N GLY A 76 -4.00 24.44 0.46
CA GLY A 76 -4.68 25.62 1.03
C GLY A 76 -5.32 25.37 2.39
N THR A 77 -5.03 24.24 3.04
CA THR A 77 -5.55 23.84 4.37
C THR A 77 -4.41 23.37 5.26
N GLU A 78 -4.53 23.51 6.59
CA GLU A 78 -3.47 23.03 7.51
C GLU A 78 -3.43 21.50 7.63
N GLU A 79 -4.54 20.82 7.38
CA GLU A 79 -4.62 19.36 7.31
C GLU A 79 -4.68 18.87 5.86
N ALA A 80 -4.14 17.68 5.61
CA ALA A 80 -4.32 16.99 4.34
C ALA A 80 -5.80 16.63 4.12
N PRO A 81 -6.40 16.97 2.97
CA PRO A 81 -7.80 16.65 2.71
C PRO A 81 -8.07 15.14 2.70
N LEU A 82 -9.24 14.74 3.20
CA LEU A 82 -9.72 13.36 3.09
C LEU A 82 -10.16 13.06 1.66
N ILE A 83 -9.98 11.81 1.23
CA ILE A 83 -10.48 11.34 -0.06
C ILE A 83 -11.96 10.92 0.12
N PRO A 84 -12.90 11.51 -0.61
CA PRO A 84 -14.32 11.18 -0.49
C PRO A 84 -14.62 9.86 -1.22
N LEU A 85 -14.55 8.76 -0.48
CA LEU A 85 -14.81 7.43 -1.03
C LEU A 85 -16.31 7.23 -1.33
N GLU A 86 -17.19 7.86 -0.56
CA GLU A 86 -18.65 7.83 -0.74
C GLU A 86 -19.11 8.32 -2.13
N ASP A 87 -18.39 9.27 -2.73
CA ASP A 87 -18.73 9.86 -4.03
C ASP A 87 -18.12 9.11 -5.22
N THR A 88 -17.23 8.15 -4.97
CA THR A 88 -16.38 7.55 -6.01
C THR A 88 -16.74 6.10 -6.34
N ILE A 89 -17.45 5.40 -5.45
CA ILE A 89 -17.80 3.99 -5.63
C ILE A 89 -19.12 3.87 -6.40
N ASN A 90 -19.04 3.60 -7.70
CA ASN A 90 -20.18 3.15 -8.51
C ASN A 90 -19.93 1.70 -8.97
N ASP A 91 -20.90 0.81 -8.74
CA ASP A 91 -20.89 -0.61 -9.16
C ASP A 91 -19.57 -1.37 -8.92
N VAL A 92 -19.05 -1.34 -7.69
CA VAL A 92 -17.84 -2.08 -7.29
C VAL A 92 -18.21 -3.33 -6.49
N ALA A 93 -17.62 -4.47 -6.84
CA ALA A 93 -17.65 -5.67 -6.01
C ALA A 93 -16.32 -5.78 -5.26
N LEU A 94 -16.38 -5.88 -3.92
CA LEU A 94 -15.22 -6.09 -3.06
C LEU A 94 -15.03 -7.59 -2.79
N LEU A 95 -13.78 -8.06 -2.91
CA LEU A 95 -13.38 -9.43 -2.58
C LEU A 95 -12.38 -9.36 -1.41
N GLY A 96 -12.82 -9.75 -0.23
CA GLY A 96 -12.00 -9.84 0.98
C GLY A 96 -11.73 -11.28 1.41
N SER A 97 -10.76 -11.46 2.30
CA SER A 97 -10.41 -12.76 2.90
C SER A 97 -10.14 -12.61 4.39
N GLU A 98 -10.59 -13.56 5.21
CA GLU A 98 -10.38 -13.55 6.67
C GLU A 98 -8.89 -13.67 7.07
N ILE A 99 -8.05 -14.17 6.16
CA ILE A 99 -6.61 -14.34 6.37
C ILE A 99 -5.78 -13.22 5.74
N ASP A 100 -6.42 -12.19 5.17
CA ASP A 100 -5.72 -11.03 4.62
C ASP A 100 -5.26 -10.12 5.76
N HIS A 101 -3.94 -10.09 5.97
CA HIS A 101 -3.30 -9.25 6.98
C HIS A 101 -2.93 -7.85 6.44
N GLY A 102 -3.00 -7.64 5.12
CA GLY A 102 -2.71 -6.36 4.46
C GLY A 102 -3.96 -5.49 4.29
N THR A 103 -5.12 -6.11 4.09
CA THR A 103 -6.44 -5.45 4.05
C THR A 103 -7.40 -6.23 4.94
N ALA A 104 -7.45 -5.86 6.21
CA ALA A 104 -8.22 -6.64 7.18
C ALA A 104 -9.73 -6.57 6.88
N PRO A 105 -10.52 -7.62 7.17
CA PRO A 105 -11.96 -7.61 6.95
C PRO A 105 -12.67 -6.43 7.60
N GLU A 106 -12.18 -5.97 8.75
CA GLU A 106 -12.69 -4.79 9.46
C GLU A 106 -12.59 -3.53 8.59
N ASP A 107 -11.46 -3.31 7.91
CA ASP A 107 -11.25 -2.16 7.04
C ASP A 107 -12.18 -2.21 5.81
N ILE A 108 -12.47 -3.42 5.29
CA ILE A 108 -13.39 -3.60 4.15
C ILE A 108 -14.84 -3.30 4.54
N ASN A 109 -15.25 -3.73 5.74
CA ASN A 109 -16.62 -3.53 6.23
C ASN A 109 -16.95 -2.05 6.46
N ASP A 110 -15.95 -1.20 6.72
CA ASP A 110 -16.16 0.25 6.82
C ASP A 110 -16.57 0.90 5.48
N TYR A 111 -16.43 0.18 4.36
CA TYR A 111 -16.78 0.65 3.01
C TYR A 111 -18.02 -0.04 2.38
N CYS A 112 -18.72 -0.92 3.10
CA CYS A 112 -19.89 -1.68 2.63
C CYS A 112 -21.18 -1.31 3.38
#